data_AF-A0A8X7C462-F1
#
_entry.id   AF-A0A8X7C462-F1
#
_cell.length_a   1.000
_cell.length_b   1.000
_cell.length_c   1.000
_cell.angle_alpha   90.00
_cell.angle_beta   90.00
_cell.angle_gamma   90.00
#
_symmetry.space_group_name_H-M   'P 1'
#
loop_
_entity.id
_entity.type
_entity.pdbx_description
1 polymer ?
#
loop_
_entity_poly.entity_id
_entity_poly.type
_entity_poly.pdbx_seq_one_letter_code
_entity_poly.pdbx_strand_id
1 'polypeptide(L)'
;MDGDLFPADLENLFLAYGDIARCMRSVDEHLAQPVFLTVFFTMTGLFWGGYRIAFYSGMTKMYFLSLIFPLFFYLSIQLLIMISASMTNELESKVKCVTQCLPYRSFIQEPQRKFKF
;
A
#
# COMPACT_ATOMS: atom_id res chain seq x y z
N MET A 1 -35.63 -18.59 -16.82
CA MET A 1 -35.06 -17.23 -17.06
C MET A 1 -34.22 -16.95 -15.83
N ASP A 2 -32.91 -17.15 -15.88
CA ASP A 2 -31.90 -16.76 -14.85
C ASP A 2 -30.52 -17.31 -15.28
N GLY A 3 -30.06 -16.95 -16.49
CA GLY A 3 -28.82 -17.51 -17.07
C GLY A 3 -27.82 -16.47 -17.59
N ASP A 4 -28.32 -15.30 -18.04
CA ASP A 4 -27.51 -14.33 -18.77
C ASP A 4 -27.07 -13.10 -17.94
N LEU A 5 -27.46 -13.01 -16.67
CA LEU A 5 -27.08 -11.90 -15.78
C LEU A 5 -25.67 -12.07 -15.17
N PHE A 6 -25.25 -13.32 -14.98
CA PHE A 6 -23.96 -13.69 -14.36
C PHE A 6 -22.69 -13.31 -15.17
N PRO A 7 -22.65 -13.44 -16.51
CA PRO A 7 -21.42 -13.14 -17.27
C PRO A 7 -21.10 -11.64 -17.35
N ALA A 8 -22.13 -10.78 -17.45
CA ALA A 8 -21.94 -9.32 -17.54
C ALA A 8 -21.45 -8.72 -16.22
N ASP A 9 -21.98 -9.18 -15.08
CA ASP A 9 -21.51 -8.75 -13.76
C ASP A 9 -20.07 -9.20 -13.47
N LEU A 10 -19.71 -10.39 -13.96
CA LEU A 10 -18.35 -10.90 -13.86
C LEU A 10 -17.36 -10.07 -14.70
N GLU A 11 -17.74 -9.72 -15.94
CA GLU A 11 -16.93 -8.88 -16.83
C GLU A 11 -16.71 -7.47 -16.24
N ASN A 12 -17.77 -6.86 -15.71
CA ASN A 12 -17.70 -5.58 -15.02
C ASN A 12 -16.79 -5.63 -13.79
N LEU A 13 -16.83 -6.72 -13.01
CA LEU A 13 -15.95 -6.93 -11.86
C LEU A 13 -14.47 -7.03 -12.28
N PHE A 14 -14.18 -7.73 -13.37
CA PHE A 14 -12.81 -7.85 -13.88
C PHE A 14 -12.28 -6.53 -14.43
N LEU A 15 -13.11 -5.76 -15.14
CA LEU A 15 -12.74 -4.42 -15.61
C LEU A 15 -12.44 -3.49 -14.44
N ALA A 16 -13.32 -3.45 -13.43
CA ALA A 16 -13.11 -2.67 -12.22
C ALA A 16 -11.83 -3.07 -11.49
N TYR A 17 -11.55 -4.38 -11.37
CA TYR A 17 -10.30 -4.87 -10.80
C TYR A 17 -9.07 -4.42 -11.60
N GLY A 18 -9.13 -4.48 -12.92
CA GLY A 18 -8.06 -4.04 -13.81
C GLY A 18 -7.74 -2.54 -13.66
N ASP A 19 -8.78 -1.71 -13.55
CA ASP A 19 -8.62 -0.26 -13.34
C ASP A 19 -8.05 0.06 -11.96
N ILE A 20 -8.53 -0.63 -10.91
CA ILE A 20 -7.97 -0.49 -9.55
C ILE A 20 -6.51 -0.90 -9.53
N ALA A 21 -6.15 -2.03 -10.16
CA ALA A 21 -4.77 -2.51 -10.21
C ALA A 21 -3.85 -1.55 -10.97
N ARG A 22 -4.33 -0.96 -12.08
CA ARG A 22 -3.58 0.05 -12.84
C ARG A 22 -3.38 1.33 -12.03
N CYS A 23 -4.42 1.80 -11.35
CA CYS A 23 -4.34 2.96 -10.45
C CYS A 23 -3.32 2.70 -9.34
N MET A 24 -3.41 1.55 -8.69
CA MET A 24 -2.52 1.15 -7.60
C MET A 24 -1.05 1.08 -8.04
N ARG A 25 -0.76 0.57 -9.23
CA ARG A 25 0.60 0.55 -9.80
C ARG A 25 1.13 1.96 -10.07
N SER A 26 0.30 2.83 -10.62
CA SER A 26 0.67 4.23 -10.86
C SER A 26 0.96 4.97 -9.55
N VAL A 27 0.12 4.75 -8.52
CA VAL A 27 0.32 5.30 -7.18
C VAL A 27 1.62 4.77 -6.57
N ASP A 28 1.90 3.47 -6.68
CA ASP A 28 3.12 2.88 -6.15
C ASP A 28 4.38 3.44 -6.83
N GLU A 29 4.41 3.55 -8.15
CA GLU A 29 5.55 4.13 -8.89
C GLU A 29 5.84 5.59 -8.48
N HIS A 30 4.79 6.40 -8.30
CA HIS A 30 4.96 7.80 -7.90
C HIS A 30 5.22 7.98 -6.41
N LEU A 31 4.71 7.09 -5.56
CA LEU A 31 4.80 7.23 -4.10
C LEU A 31 5.91 6.38 -3.46
N ALA A 32 6.48 5.39 -4.14
CA ALA A 32 7.52 4.53 -3.56
C ALA A 32 8.72 5.35 -3.05
N GLN A 33 9.20 6.29 -3.86
CA GLN A 33 10.33 7.16 -3.48
C GLN A 33 9.99 8.11 -2.31
N PRO A 34 8.89 8.90 -2.33
CA PRO A 34 8.57 9.77 -1.22
C PRO A 34 8.19 8.99 0.05
N VAL A 35 7.57 7.81 -0.06
CA VAL A 35 7.30 6.92 1.08
C VAL A 35 8.61 6.44 1.70
N PHE A 36 9.59 6.01 0.89
CA PHE A 36 10.92 5.62 1.37
C PHE A 36 11.61 6.76 2.12
N LEU A 37 11.65 7.96 1.54
CA LEU A 37 12.24 9.14 2.20
C LEU A 37 11.50 9.48 3.49
N THR A 38 10.17 9.41 3.49
CA THR A 38 9.35 9.64 4.69
C THR A 38 9.69 8.66 5.80
N VAL A 39 9.79 7.36 5.48
CA VAL A 39 10.21 6.33 6.46
C VAL A 39 11.62 6.61 6.97
N PHE A 40 12.56 6.97 6.09
CA PHE A 40 13.93 7.28 6.49
C PHE A 40 14.01 8.48 7.45
N PHE A 41 13.36 9.59 7.12
CA PHE A 41 13.36 10.79 7.96
C PHE A 41 12.64 10.56 9.29
N THR A 42 11.49 9.88 9.26
CA THR A 42 10.74 9.56 10.50
C THR A 42 11.54 8.64 11.40
N MET A 43 12.17 7.57 10.87
CA MET A 43 13.03 6.67 11.66
C MET A 43 14.20 7.41 12.29
N THR A 44 14.87 8.29 11.52
CA THR A 44 15.98 9.10 12.02
C THR A 44 15.53 10.05 13.13
N GLY A 45 14.37 10.70 12.93
CA GLY A 45 13.77 11.60 13.91
C GLY A 45 13.35 10.88 15.20
N LEU A 46 12.75 9.70 15.09
CA LEU A 46 12.38 8.86 16.23
C LEU A 46 13.61 8.42 17.03
N PHE A 47 14.64 7.95 16.34
CA PHE A 47 15.89 7.53 16.97
C PHE A 47 16.54 8.69 17.73
N TRP A 48 16.71 9.84 17.08
CA TRP A 48 17.36 10.99 17.68
C TRP A 48 16.53 11.63 18.80
N GLY A 49 15.21 11.76 18.61
CA GLY A 49 14.28 12.26 19.61
C GLY A 49 14.23 11.36 20.84
N GLY A 50 14.12 10.04 20.63
CA GLY A 50 14.15 9.04 21.70
C GLY A 50 15.48 9.04 22.45
N TYR A 51 16.61 9.12 21.74
CA TYR A 51 17.94 9.23 22.33
C TYR A 51 18.05 10.45 23.25
N ARG A 52 17.62 11.63 22.78
CA ARG A 52 17.62 12.85 23.61
C ARG A 52 16.76 12.69 24.86
N ILE A 53 15.56 12.12 24.73
CA ILE A 53 14.67 11.89 25.87
C ILE A 53 15.30 10.93 26.89
N ALA A 54 15.94 9.86 26.42
CA ALA A 54 16.49 8.83 27.30
C ALA A 54 17.74 9.29 28.06
N PHE A 55 18.60 10.11 27.43
CA PHE A 55 19.94 10.42 27.96
C PHE A 55 20.14 11.87 28.41
N TYR A 56 19.22 12.79 28.11
CA TYR A 56 19.37 14.20 28.52
C TYR A 56 18.60 14.49 29.81
N SER A 57 19.32 14.51 30.94
CA SER A 57 18.77 14.67 32.30
C SER A 57 18.36 16.11 32.65
N GLY A 58 18.81 17.11 31.90
CA GLY A 58 18.57 18.54 32.17
C GLY A 58 17.38 19.13 31.40
N MET A 59 16.42 18.31 30.98
CA MET A 59 15.38 18.74 30.04
C MET A 59 14.27 19.56 30.71
N THR A 60 13.94 20.74 30.17
CA THR A 60 12.77 21.50 30.62
C THR A 60 11.48 20.85 30.12
N LYS A 61 10.38 21.03 30.86
CA LYS A 61 9.06 20.46 30.49
C LYS A 61 8.60 20.90 29.09
N MET A 62 8.81 22.16 28.72
CA MET A 62 8.47 22.67 27.37
C MET A 62 9.29 21.97 26.29
N TYR A 63 10.59 21.77 26.51
CA TYR A 63 11.45 21.10 25.53
C TYR A 63 11.10 19.62 25.40
N PHE A 64 10.78 18.96 26.51
CA PHE A 64 10.31 17.58 26.51
C PHE A 64 9.01 17.41 25.71
N LEU A 65 8.01 18.27 25.95
CA LEU A 65 6.77 18.28 25.15
C LEU A 65 7.05 18.55 23.68
N SER A 66 7.93 19.51 23.38
CA SER A 66 8.34 19.83 22.01
C SER A 66 9.02 18.66 21.29
N LEU A 67 9.62 17.70 22.00
CA LEU A 67 10.16 16.47 21.41
C LEU A 67 9.08 15.38 21.29
N ILE A 68 8.20 15.25 22.28
CA ILE A 68 7.19 14.20 22.31
C ILE A 68 6.16 14.33 21.18
N PHE A 69 5.67 15.53 20.90
CA PHE A 69 4.69 15.76 19.83
C PHE A 69 5.17 15.27 18.45
N PRO A 70 6.36 15.69 17.95
CA PRO A 70 6.86 15.20 16.67
C PRO A 70 7.19 13.71 16.70
N LEU A 71 7.64 13.15 17.83
CA LEU A 71 7.83 11.70 18.00
C LEU A 71 6.52 10.93 17.79
N PHE A 72 5.42 11.35 18.43
CA PHE A 72 4.12 10.74 18.21
C PHE A 72 3.66 10.87 16.76
N PHE A 73 3.82 12.05 16.17
CA PHE A 73 3.47 12.29 14.78
C PHE A 73 4.23 11.35 13.82
N TYR A 74 5.54 11.20 14.02
CA TYR A 74 6.37 10.28 13.23
C TYR A 74 5.96 8.83 13.40
N LEU A 75 5.64 8.39 14.63
CA LEU A 75 5.10 7.05 14.87
C LEU A 75 3.76 6.85 14.15
N SER A 76 2.86 7.84 14.21
CA SER A 76 1.57 7.77 13.52
C SER A 76 1.74 7.64 12.00
N ILE A 77 2.65 8.39 11.40
CA ILE A 77 2.95 8.27 9.96
C ILE A 77 3.46 6.87 9.64
N GLN A 78 4.40 6.33 10.42
CA GLN A 78 4.93 5.00 10.16
C GLN A 78 3.88 3.90 10.30
N LEU A 79 3.04 3.99 11.33
CA LEU A 79 1.94 3.05 11.51
C LEU A 79 0.96 3.12 10.34
N LEU A 80 0.62 4.31 9.86
CA LEU A 80 -0.25 4.47 8.69
C LEU A 80 0.35 3.76 7.46
N ILE A 81 1.64 3.98 7.18
CA ILE A 81 2.34 3.35 6.06
C ILE A 81 2.38 1.82 6.22
N MET A 82 2.77 1.32 7.41
CA MET A 82 2.87 -0.12 7.67
C MET A 82 1.52 -0.82 7.60
N ILE A 83 0.46 -0.23 8.15
CA ILE A 83 -0.89 -0.81 8.12
C ILE A 83 -1.38 -0.90 6.68
N SER A 84 -1.25 0.19 5.90
CA SER A 84 -1.63 0.19 4.49
C SER A 84 -0.86 -0.83 3.66
N ALA A 85 0.46 -0.94 3.88
CA ALA A 85 1.29 -1.95 3.23
C ALA A 85 0.88 -3.37 3.64
N SER A 86 0.62 -3.61 4.93
CA SER A 86 0.18 -4.91 5.44
C SER A 86 -1.16 -5.35 4.85
N MET A 87 -2.15 -4.43 4.81
CA MET A 87 -3.45 -4.72 4.21
C MET A 87 -3.34 -5.04 2.72
N THR A 88 -2.49 -4.29 2.00
CA THR A 88 -2.20 -4.53 0.58
C THR A 88 -1.58 -5.91 0.37
N ASN A 89 -0.56 -6.24 1.16
CA ASN A 89 0.13 -7.53 1.08
C ASN A 89 -0.80 -8.70 1.39
N GLU A 90 -1.71 -8.54 2.38
CA GLU A 90 -2.72 -9.54 2.70
C GLU A 90 -3.73 -9.73 1.56
N LEU A 91 -4.20 -8.63 0.97
CA LEU A 91 -5.13 -8.66 -0.15
C LEU A 91 -4.49 -9.33 -1.39
N GLU A 92 -3.24 -9.00 -1.71
CA GLU A 92 -2.50 -9.62 -2.81
C GLU A 92 -2.37 -11.14 -2.61
N SER A 93 -2.08 -11.58 -1.38
CA SER A 93 -2.02 -13.01 -1.03
C SER A 93 -3.37 -13.71 -1.26
N LYS A 94 -4.47 -13.10 -0.81
CA LYS A 94 -5.84 -13.63 -1.03
C LYS A 94 -6.19 -13.69 -2.52
N VAL A 95 -5.87 -12.66 -3.29
CA VAL A 95 -6.16 -12.62 -4.73
C VAL A 95 -5.32 -13.64 -5.50
N LYS A 96 -4.03 -13.82 -5.16
CA LYS A 96 -3.20 -14.88 -5.75
C LYS A 96 -3.79 -16.26 -5.51
N CYS A 97 -4.28 -16.54 -4.30
CA CYS A 97 -4.95 -17.80 -3.99
C CYS A 97 -6.22 -18.01 -4.84
N VAL A 98 -7.10 -17.00 -4.92
CA VAL A 98 -8.35 -17.09 -5.69
C VAL A 98 -8.08 -17.23 -7.20
N THR A 99 -7.11 -16.49 -7.75
CA THR A 99 -6.76 -16.55 -9.18
C THR A 99 -6.10 -17.87 -9.57
N GLN A 100 -5.38 -18.54 -8.66
CA GLN A 100 -4.87 -19.90 -8.88
C GLN A 100 -5.98 -20.96 -8.89
N CYS A 101 -7.06 -20.74 -8.13
CA CYS A 101 -8.20 -21.65 -8.04
C CYS A 101 -9.25 -21.44 -9.14
N LEU A 102 -9.25 -20.29 -9.82
CA LEU A 102 -10.13 -20.03 -10.96
C LEU A 102 -9.50 -20.56 -12.27
N PRO A 103 -10.27 -21.16 -13.19
CA PRO A 103 -9.81 -21.50 -14.54
C PRO A 103 -9.70 -20.21 -15.39
N TYR A 104 -8.79 -19.33 -14.98
CA TYR A 104 -8.63 -17.95 -15.49
C TYR A 104 -7.73 -17.86 -16.73
N ARG A 105 -7.27 -18.99 -17.27
CA ARG A 105 -6.25 -19.01 -18.33
C ARG A 105 -6.77 -18.61 -19.73
N SER A 106 -8.06 -18.42 -19.93
CA SER A 106 -8.64 -18.18 -21.27
C SER A 106 -8.89 -16.72 -21.64
N PHE A 107 -9.04 -15.78 -20.70
CA PHE A 107 -9.56 -14.44 -21.03
C PHE A 107 -8.53 -13.29 -21.12
N ILE A 108 -7.30 -13.42 -20.59
CA ILE A 108 -6.29 -12.35 -20.73
C ILE A 108 -5.52 -12.44 -22.06
N GLN A 109 -5.54 -13.58 -22.77
CA GLN A 109 -4.65 -13.78 -23.92
C GLN A 109 -5.18 -13.23 -25.27
N GLU A 110 -6.38 -12.66 -25.33
CA GLU A 110 -6.89 -12.00 -26.55
C GLU A 110 -7.11 -10.50 -26.32
N PRO A 111 -6.04 -9.69 -26.51
CA PRO A 111 -6.16 -8.71 -27.60
C PRO A 111 -4.89 -8.65 -28.48
N GLN A 112 -4.04 -9.68 -28.50
CA GLN A 112 -2.75 -9.66 -29.22
C GLN A 112 -2.61 -10.73 -30.33
N ARG A 113 -3.71 -11.18 -30.94
CA ARG A 113 -3.68 -11.97 -32.19
C ARG A 113 -4.17 -11.19 -33.42
N LYS A 114 -3.51 -10.08 -33.72
CA LYS A 114 -3.27 -9.60 -35.09
C LYS A 114 -1.78 -9.26 -35.11
N PHE A 115 -0.90 -9.83 -35.92
CA PHE A 115 -0.92 -9.96 -37.38
C PHE A 115 -0.22 -11.26 -37.81
N LYS A 116 -0.79 -11.97 -38.80
CA LYS A 116 -0.02 -12.91 -39.63
C LYS A 116 0.54 -12.11 -40.82
N PHE A 117 1.85 -12.17 -41.01
CA PHE A 117 2.47 -12.00 -42.33
C PHE A 117 2.32 -13.31 -43.11
#